data_AF-A0A7R9ZZV4-F1
#
_entry.id   AF-A0A7R9ZZV4-F1
#
_cell.length_a   1.000
_cell.length_b   1.000
_cell.length_c   1.000
_cell.angle_alpha   90.00
_cell.angle_beta   90.00
_cell.angle_gamma   90.00
#
_symmetry.space_group_name_H-M   'P 1'
#
loop_
_entity.id
_entity.type
_entity.pdbx_description
1 polymer ?
#
loop_
_entity_poly.entity_id
_entity_poly.type
_entity_poly.pdbx_seq_one_letter_code
_entity_poly.pdbx_strand_id
1 'polypeptide(L)'
;MAAVPVRKQHGRRRVLAVAGAAGRARHLAALLALGTAATSPLAAEGAPCVPGEPVAAFFAGQVDLGGGSGITTCTPEMEQCYFPGRIHSGPDAEGIFDINWDDGDTTNRRVHHSHTRRGDTAQPCDGPVPPPSEEDEDWVPPEIPCTILPRLHWEGSDPEWNKEAIESLRNEYQPDEVIDGFDWHVILRFNDVNRCEAAYSSLDSALQKCTEPDPEKCRTHKYVKAVEYVGDDPDTRRRTGRQHHNADPRQQPPPRPTGGRAEL
;
A
#
# COMPACT_ATOMS: atom_id res chain seq x y z
N MET A 1 -2.14 47.88 10.56
CA MET A 1 -1.63 46.96 9.53
C MET A 1 -2.54 47.12 8.31
N ALA A 2 -2.00 47.67 7.22
CA ALA A 2 -2.77 48.05 6.03
C ALA A 2 -2.79 46.89 5.01
N ALA A 3 -3.98 46.57 4.49
CA ALA A 3 -4.20 45.51 3.51
C ALA A 3 -3.83 45.98 2.09
N VAL A 4 -3.05 45.18 1.38
CA VAL A 4 -2.66 45.41 -0.02
C VAL A 4 -3.61 44.62 -0.94
N PRO A 5 -4.26 45.23 -1.95
CA PRO A 5 -5.12 44.50 -2.87
C PRO A 5 -4.31 43.90 -4.04
N VAL A 6 -4.56 42.62 -4.33
CA VAL A 6 -4.00 41.87 -5.45
C VAL A 6 -4.83 42.13 -6.72
N ARG A 7 -4.19 42.63 -7.79
CA ARG A 7 -4.80 42.82 -9.11
C ARG A 7 -4.86 41.50 -9.90
N LYS A 8 -6.05 41.13 -10.37
CA LYS A 8 -6.27 40.08 -11.37
C LYS A 8 -5.83 40.55 -12.76
N GLN A 9 -4.95 39.81 -13.44
CA GLN A 9 -4.68 39.98 -14.86
C GLN A 9 -5.47 38.95 -15.68
N HIS A 10 -6.24 39.44 -16.64
CA HIS A 10 -6.93 38.64 -17.65
C HIS A 10 -6.02 38.44 -18.88
N GLY A 11 -5.60 37.21 -19.13
CA GLY A 11 -4.90 36.80 -20.34
C GLY A 11 -5.87 36.43 -21.48
N ARG A 12 -5.76 37.15 -22.60
CA ARG A 12 -6.55 36.99 -23.83
C ARG A 12 -6.21 35.68 -24.56
N ARG A 13 -7.25 34.91 -24.94
CA ARG A 13 -7.18 33.81 -25.91
C ARG A 13 -7.01 34.34 -27.33
N ARG A 14 -6.06 33.79 -28.10
CA ARG A 14 -6.05 33.88 -29.57
C ARG A 14 -6.54 32.55 -30.14
N VAL A 15 -7.62 32.61 -30.91
CA VAL A 15 -8.13 31.54 -31.75
C VAL A 15 -7.45 31.64 -33.11
N LEU A 16 -6.81 30.57 -33.56
CA LEU A 16 -6.36 30.42 -34.95
C LEU A 16 -7.14 29.25 -35.55
N ALA A 17 -8.06 29.59 -36.44
CA ALA A 17 -8.73 28.66 -37.33
C ALA A 17 -7.79 28.36 -38.51
N VAL A 18 -7.62 27.09 -38.85
CA VAL A 18 -7.08 26.67 -40.15
C VAL A 18 -8.10 25.77 -40.80
N ALA A 19 -8.57 26.22 -41.95
CA ALA A 19 -9.46 25.52 -42.86
C ALA A 19 -8.67 24.85 -43.98
N GLY A 20 -9.22 23.78 -44.53
CA GLY A 20 -8.86 23.21 -45.83
C GLY A 20 -8.42 21.74 -45.71
N ALA A 21 -8.75 20.84 -46.63
CA ALA A 21 -9.60 20.90 -47.80
C ALA A 21 -9.94 19.44 -48.18
N ALA A 22 -11.06 19.28 -48.89
CA ALA A 22 -11.57 18.04 -49.41
C ALA A 22 -10.67 17.40 -50.48
N GLY A 23 -10.68 16.07 -50.58
CA GLY A 23 -10.08 15.31 -51.68
C GLY A 23 -10.57 13.87 -51.72
N ARG A 24 -11.62 13.63 -52.50
CA ARG A 24 -12.15 12.29 -52.83
C ARG A 24 -11.23 11.61 -53.85
N ALA A 25 -10.96 10.31 -53.67
CA ALA A 25 -10.72 9.41 -54.80
C ALA A 25 -11.22 8.01 -54.43
N ARG A 26 -12.33 7.62 -55.08
CA ARG A 26 -12.84 6.26 -55.13
C ARG A 26 -12.07 5.54 -56.23
N HIS A 27 -11.40 4.44 -55.90
CA HIS A 27 -11.05 3.42 -56.90
C HIS A 27 -11.64 2.08 -56.45
N LEU A 28 -12.69 1.69 -57.18
CA LEU A 28 -13.13 0.31 -57.30
C LEU A 28 -12.04 -0.47 -58.04
N ALA A 29 -11.48 -1.49 -57.40
CA ALA A 29 -10.80 -2.58 -58.07
C ALA A 29 -11.41 -3.88 -57.57
N ALA A 30 -12.21 -4.49 -58.43
CA ALA A 30 -12.58 -5.89 -58.34
C ALA A 30 -11.41 -6.73 -58.87
N LEU A 31 -11.09 -7.87 -58.23
CA LEU A 31 -10.94 -9.18 -58.87
C LEU A 31 -10.21 -10.20 -57.97
N LEU A 32 -10.74 -11.44 -58.06
CA LEU A 32 -10.08 -12.73 -57.89
C LEU A 32 -9.75 -13.20 -56.47
N ALA A 33 -10.76 -13.85 -55.88
CA ALA A 33 -10.60 -14.87 -54.86
C ALA A 33 -9.91 -16.11 -55.46
N LEU A 34 -8.61 -16.25 -55.19
CA LEU A 34 -7.89 -17.52 -55.26
C LEU A 34 -7.72 -17.99 -53.81
N GLY A 35 -8.34 -19.13 -53.49
CA GLY A 35 -8.27 -19.75 -52.18
C GLY A 35 -6.84 -20.17 -51.84
N THR A 36 -6.13 -19.31 -51.11
CA THR A 36 -4.94 -19.69 -50.37
C THR A 36 -5.38 -20.44 -49.13
N ALA A 37 -5.01 -21.72 -49.04
CA ALA A 37 -5.08 -22.47 -47.80
C ALA A 37 -4.38 -21.64 -46.71
N ALA A 38 -5.15 -21.15 -45.75
CA ALA A 38 -4.63 -20.44 -44.59
C ALA A 38 -3.90 -21.46 -43.72
N THR A 39 -2.62 -21.70 -44.01
CA THR A 39 -1.69 -22.17 -42.98
C THR A 39 -1.62 -21.06 -41.96
N SER A 40 -2.45 -21.15 -40.92
CA SER A 40 -2.28 -20.37 -39.71
C SER A 40 -0.83 -20.57 -39.25
N PRO A 41 0.01 -19.51 -39.24
CA PRO A 41 1.32 -19.65 -38.64
C PRO A 41 1.06 -20.07 -37.19
N LEU A 42 1.54 -21.27 -36.83
CA LEU A 42 1.72 -21.61 -35.43
C LEU A 42 2.45 -20.42 -34.82
N ALA A 43 1.79 -19.75 -33.87
CA ALA A 43 2.36 -18.64 -33.14
C ALA A 43 3.71 -19.13 -32.62
N ALA A 44 4.79 -18.68 -33.26
CA ALA A 44 6.12 -19.01 -32.82
C ALA A 44 6.19 -18.50 -31.39
N GLU A 45 6.36 -19.42 -30.44
CA GLU A 45 6.75 -19.09 -29.07
C GLU A 45 7.87 -18.07 -29.20
N GLY A 46 7.63 -16.87 -28.66
CA GLY A 46 8.44 -15.71 -28.97
C GLY A 46 9.88 -16.00 -28.62
N ALA A 47 10.76 -15.80 -29.59
CA ALA A 47 12.18 -15.93 -29.33
C ALA A 47 12.59 -14.85 -28.31
N PRO A 48 13.42 -15.18 -27.31
CA PRO A 48 13.92 -14.20 -26.37
C PRO A 48 14.69 -13.10 -27.12
N CYS A 49 14.55 -11.86 -26.64
CA CYS A 49 15.31 -10.73 -27.18
C CYS A 49 16.80 -10.94 -26.94
N VAL A 50 17.62 -10.73 -27.97
CA VAL A 50 19.06 -10.98 -27.90
C VAL A 50 19.85 -9.72 -27.54
N PRO A 51 21.04 -9.84 -26.92
CA PRO A 51 21.91 -8.69 -26.68
C PRO A 51 22.17 -7.83 -27.94
N GLY A 52 22.03 -6.52 -27.80
CA GLY A 52 22.15 -5.51 -28.87
C GLY A 52 20.85 -5.20 -29.63
N GLU A 53 19.79 -6.01 -29.45
CA GLU A 53 18.50 -5.82 -30.10
C GLU A 53 17.80 -4.54 -29.59
N PRO A 54 17.23 -3.71 -30.50
CA PRO A 54 16.48 -2.53 -30.09
C PRO A 54 15.14 -2.93 -29.44
N VAL A 55 14.86 -2.33 -28.29
CA VAL A 55 13.65 -2.59 -27.49
C VAL A 55 13.03 -1.28 -27.02
N ALA A 56 11.77 -1.36 -26.62
CA ALA A 56 11.10 -0.36 -25.80
C ALA A 56 10.90 -0.95 -24.39
N ALA A 57 11.53 -0.36 -23.39
CA ALA A 57 11.50 -0.84 -22.01
C ALA A 57 10.75 0.13 -21.10
N PHE A 58 9.95 -0.42 -20.20
CA PHE A 58 9.17 0.36 -19.22
C PHE A 58 10.08 1.10 -18.24
N PHE A 59 9.74 2.35 -17.96
CA PHE A 59 10.38 3.16 -16.94
C PHE A 59 9.50 3.28 -15.69
N ALA A 60 9.93 2.65 -14.58
CA ALA A 60 9.25 2.66 -13.29
C ALA A 60 9.53 3.95 -12.49
N GLY A 61 9.25 5.11 -13.09
CA GLY A 61 9.51 6.42 -12.48
C GLY A 61 8.41 7.44 -12.75
N GLN A 62 8.77 8.72 -12.66
CA GLN A 62 7.87 9.82 -12.95
C GLN A 62 8.22 10.46 -14.29
N VAL A 63 7.21 10.73 -15.12
CA VAL A 63 7.37 11.35 -16.44
C VAL A 63 6.48 12.59 -16.55
N ASP A 64 6.97 13.61 -17.25
CA ASP A 64 6.14 14.74 -17.68
C ASP A 64 5.62 14.43 -19.10
N LEU A 65 4.33 14.10 -19.18
CA LEU A 65 3.67 13.77 -20.44
C LEU A 65 3.36 15.01 -21.30
N GLY A 66 3.70 16.21 -20.82
CA GLY A 66 3.30 17.46 -21.44
C GLY A 66 1.79 17.71 -21.33
N GLY A 67 1.31 18.75 -22.02
CA GLY A 67 -0.12 19.09 -22.05
C GLY A 67 -0.69 19.73 -20.77
N GLY A 68 0.16 20.02 -19.78
CA GLY A 68 -0.26 20.67 -18.53
C GLY A 68 -0.81 19.71 -17.47
N SER A 69 -0.74 18.40 -17.70
CA SER A 69 -1.14 17.36 -16.74
C SER A 69 -0.18 17.21 -15.56
N GLY A 70 1.01 17.81 -15.65
CA GLY A 70 2.04 17.73 -14.63
C GLY A 70 2.76 16.37 -14.61
N ILE A 71 3.64 16.22 -13.63
CA ILE A 71 4.44 15.01 -13.41
C ILE A 71 3.51 13.88 -12.96
N THR A 72 3.57 12.73 -13.65
CA THR A 72 2.74 11.55 -13.35
C THR A 72 3.63 10.32 -13.15
N THR A 73 3.25 9.43 -12.23
CA THR A 73 3.93 8.14 -12.02
C THR A 73 3.56 7.16 -13.14
N CYS A 74 4.55 6.53 -13.73
CA CYS A 74 4.38 5.56 -14.80
C CYS A 74 3.72 4.26 -14.31
N THR A 75 2.76 3.75 -15.09
CA THR A 75 2.20 2.40 -14.93
C THR A 75 2.40 1.59 -16.23
N PRO A 76 2.49 0.25 -16.19
CA PRO A 76 2.78 -0.58 -17.37
C PRO A 76 1.78 -0.47 -18.52
N GLU A 77 0.58 0.06 -18.26
CA GLU A 77 -0.48 0.32 -19.25
C GLU A 77 -0.25 1.63 -20.02
N MET A 78 0.64 2.49 -19.55
CA MET A 78 0.95 3.78 -20.17
C MET A 78 2.02 3.61 -21.25
N GLU A 79 1.62 3.62 -22.52
CA GLU A 79 2.55 3.52 -23.66
C GLU A 79 3.65 4.60 -23.64
N GLN A 80 3.35 5.78 -23.10
CA GLN A 80 4.32 6.88 -22.99
C GLN A 80 5.43 6.62 -21.96
N CYS A 81 5.32 5.55 -21.18
CA CYS A 81 6.31 5.11 -20.19
C CYS A 81 7.26 4.04 -20.73
N TYR A 82 7.14 3.66 -22.00
CA TYR A 82 8.10 2.79 -22.67
C TYR A 82 9.07 3.62 -23.48
N PHE A 83 10.34 3.54 -23.12
CA PHE A 83 11.40 4.33 -23.73
C PHE A 83 12.33 3.44 -24.56
N PRO A 84 12.87 3.96 -25.67
CA PRO A 84 13.76 3.19 -26.54
C PRO A 84 15.08 2.88 -25.80
N GLY A 85 15.59 1.69 -26.06
CA GLY A 85 16.88 1.22 -25.56
C GLY A 85 17.32 -0.05 -26.29
N ARG A 86 18.35 -0.69 -25.75
CA ARG A 86 18.93 -1.92 -26.28
C ARG A 86 19.17 -2.93 -25.17
N ILE A 87 18.96 -4.21 -25.44
CA ILE A 87 19.35 -5.27 -24.51
C ILE A 87 20.87 -5.23 -24.33
N HIS A 88 21.36 -5.03 -23.10
CA HIS A 88 22.76 -5.22 -22.76
C HIS A 88 23.05 -6.70 -22.44
N SER A 89 22.25 -7.28 -21.55
CA SER A 89 22.31 -8.70 -21.14
C SER A 89 20.96 -9.20 -20.64
N GLY A 90 20.81 -10.53 -20.53
CA GLY A 90 19.62 -11.19 -19.99
C GLY A 90 18.82 -11.99 -21.04
N PRO A 91 17.64 -12.51 -20.66
CA PRO A 91 17.07 -12.41 -19.32
C PRO A 91 17.85 -13.30 -18.33
N ASP A 92 17.93 -12.88 -17.06
CA ASP A 92 18.44 -13.73 -15.98
C ASP A 92 17.41 -14.79 -15.55
N ALA A 93 17.72 -15.57 -14.51
CA ALA A 93 16.82 -16.61 -14.01
C ALA A 93 15.49 -16.07 -13.43
N GLU A 94 15.44 -14.78 -13.08
CA GLU A 94 14.25 -14.07 -12.59
C GLU A 94 13.49 -13.39 -13.76
N GLY A 95 13.94 -13.58 -15.00
CA GLY A 95 13.32 -12.96 -16.17
C GLY A 95 13.66 -11.48 -16.35
N ILE A 96 14.77 -11.00 -15.78
CA ILE A 96 15.16 -9.59 -15.82
C ILE A 96 16.23 -9.34 -16.88
N PHE A 97 16.04 -8.31 -17.70
CA PHE A 97 17.02 -7.79 -18.64
C PHE A 97 17.79 -6.61 -18.04
N ASP A 98 19.07 -6.51 -18.37
CA ASP A 98 19.82 -5.26 -18.27
C ASP A 98 19.66 -4.50 -19.59
N ILE A 99 19.09 -3.32 -19.54
CA ILE A 99 18.81 -2.49 -20.71
C ILE A 99 19.72 -1.26 -20.68
N ASN A 100 20.23 -0.88 -21.85
CA ASN A 100 20.93 0.38 -22.08
C ASN A 100 19.96 1.33 -22.80
N TRP A 101 19.51 2.39 -22.13
CA TRP A 101 18.52 3.33 -22.71
C TRP A 101 19.19 4.29 -23.68
N ASP A 102 18.43 4.72 -24.70
CA ASP A 102 18.89 5.74 -25.64
C ASP A 102 18.80 7.18 -25.05
N ASP A 103 18.77 7.33 -23.71
CA ASP A 103 18.70 8.61 -22.99
C ASP A 103 20.07 9.28 -22.79
N GLY A 104 21.15 8.61 -23.20
CA GLY A 104 22.53 9.08 -23.08
C GLY A 104 23.20 8.73 -21.74
N ASP A 105 22.48 8.06 -20.83
CA ASP A 105 23.06 7.46 -19.64
C ASP A 105 23.86 6.20 -20.03
N THR A 106 25.06 6.03 -19.48
CA THR A 106 25.89 4.85 -19.72
C THR A 106 25.60 3.71 -18.74
N THR A 107 24.73 3.93 -17.75
CA THR A 107 24.35 2.92 -16.76
C THR A 107 23.22 2.04 -17.29
N ASN A 108 23.42 0.73 -17.20
CA ASN A 108 22.36 -0.22 -17.50
C ASN A 108 21.35 -0.23 -16.35
N ARG A 109 20.06 -0.42 -16.65
CA ARG A 109 19.00 -0.57 -15.64
C ARG A 109 18.25 -1.89 -15.84
N ARG A 110 17.81 -2.50 -14.74
CA ARG A 110 17.14 -3.80 -14.71
C ARG A 110 15.64 -3.64 -14.97
N VAL A 111 15.12 -4.34 -15.98
CA VAL A 111 13.68 -4.36 -16.32
C VAL A 111 13.22 -5.78 -16.61
N HIS A 112 12.09 -6.18 -16.03
CA HIS A 112 11.51 -7.51 -16.24
C HIS A 112 11.06 -7.71 -17.70
N HIS A 113 11.15 -8.94 -18.21
CA HIS A 113 10.86 -9.25 -19.62
C HIS A 113 9.41 -8.91 -20.01
N SER A 114 8.44 -9.06 -19.10
CA SER A 114 7.04 -8.64 -19.31
C SER A 114 6.86 -7.13 -19.55
N HIS A 115 7.87 -6.34 -19.19
CA HIS A 115 7.91 -4.89 -19.33
C HIS A 115 8.94 -4.43 -20.38
N THR A 116 9.41 -5.35 -21.21
CA THR A 116 10.32 -5.08 -22.33
C THR A 116 9.65 -5.56 -23.61
N ARG A 117 9.63 -4.71 -24.64
CA ARG A 117 9.01 -5.02 -25.93
C ARG A 117 10.01 -4.84 -27.06
N ARG A 118 9.92 -5.65 -28.10
CA ARG A 118 10.73 -5.48 -29.32
C ARG A 118 10.43 -4.14 -29.97
N GLY A 119 11.47 -3.42 -30.38
CA GLY A 119 11.33 -2.07 -30.94
C GLY A 119 10.61 -2.01 -32.29
N ASP A 120 10.57 -3.12 -33.03
CA ASP A 120 9.97 -3.23 -34.38
C ASP A 120 8.53 -3.76 -34.37
N THR A 121 8.24 -4.76 -33.52
CA THR A 121 6.92 -5.41 -33.47
C THR A 121 6.05 -4.99 -32.29
N ALA A 122 6.62 -4.29 -31.30
CA ALA A 122 6.00 -4.02 -30.01
C ALA A 122 5.55 -5.28 -29.24
N GLN A 123 5.97 -6.47 -29.67
CA GLN A 123 5.69 -7.71 -28.95
C GLN A 123 6.58 -7.78 -27.70
N PRO A 124 6.08 -8.31 -26.57
CA PRO A 124 6.90 -8.56 -25.40
C PRO A 124 8.12 -9.40 -25.76
N CYS A 125 9.26 -9.09 -25.12
CA CYS A 125 10.39 -10.00 -25.11
C CYS A 125 9.99 -11.22 -24.28
N ASP A 126 9.82 -12.37 -24.93
CA ASP A 126 9.55 -13.61 -24.22
C ASP A 126 10.77 -13.96 -23.37
N GLY A 127 10.55 -14.04 -22.06
CA GLY A 127 11.52 -14.57 -21.11
C GLY A 127 11.25 -16.07 -20.91
N PRO A 128 12.16 -16.79 -20.24
CA PRO A 128 11.76 -18.08 -19.66
C PRO A 128 10.45 -17.84 -18.91
N VAL A 129 9.43 -18.64 -19.19
CA VAL A 129 8.21 -18.63 -18.37
C VAL A 129 8.70 -18.80 -16.95
N PRO A 130 8.50 -17.82 -16.05
CA PRO A 130 8.92 -18.00 -14.67
C PRO A 130 8.31 -19.33 -14.23
N PRO A 131 9.07 -20.19 -13.51
CA PRO A 131 8.44 -21.35 -12.89
C PRO A 131 7.17 -20.83 -12.23
N PRO A 132 6.01 -21.52 -12.38
CA PRO A 132 4.77 -21.02 -11.80
C PRO A 132 5.15 -20.57 -10.41
N SER A 133 5.03 -19.26 -10.17
CA SER A 133 5.28 -18.78 -8.82
C SER A 133 4.42 -19.70 -7.96
N GLU A 134 4.97 -20.21 -6.88
CA GLU A 134 4.13 -20.69 -5.80
C GLU A 134 3.36 -19.44 -5.38
N GLU A 135 2.33 -19.10 -6.15
CA GLU A 135 1.53 -17.91 -6.06
C GLU A 135 0.95 -18.01 -4.67
N ASP A 136 1.60 -17.23 -3.80
CA ASP A 136 1.17 -16.84 -2.48
C ASP A 136 0.32 -17.92 -1.84
N GLU A 137 0.95 -18.96 -1.30
CA GLU A 137 0.35 -19.80 -0.25
C GLU A 137 -0.45 -18.85 0.64
N ASP A 138 -1.79 -18.83 0.48
CA ASP A 138 -2.65 -17.68 0.80
C ASP A 138 -2.13 -17.04 2.07
N TRP A 139 -1.35 -15.95 1.97
CA TRP A 139 -0.66 -15.43 3.14
C TRP A 139 -1.75 -14.82 3.99
N VAL A 140 -2.27 -15.61 4.92
CA VAL A 140 -3.27 -15.16 5.88
C VAL A 140 -2.45 -14.37 6.90
N PRO A 141 -2.61 -13.03 6.96
CA PRO A 141 -1.93 -12.25 7.97
C PRO A 141 -2.30 -12.85 9.33
N PRO A 142 -1.33 -13.06 10.24
CA PRO A 142 -1.64 -13.59 11.56
C PRO A 142 -2.70 -12.68 12.20
N GLU A 143 -3.73 -13.29 12.78
CA GLU A 143 -4.80 -12.51 13.41
C GLU A 143 -4.19 -11.69 14.56
N ILE A 144 -4.39 -10.37 14.52
CA ILE A 144 -3.83 -9.48 15.53
C ILE A 144 -4.65 -9.65 16.83
N PRO A 145 -4.00 -9.91 17.98
CA PRO A 145 -4.65 -9.92 19.28
C PRO A 145 -5.49 -8.66 19.49
N CYS A 146 -6.50 -8.72 20.35
CA CYS A 146 -7.28 -7.54 20.65
C CYS A 146 -6.35 -6.46 21.25
N THR A 147 -6.32 -5.30 20.60
CA THR A 147 -5.31 -4.27 20.88
C THR A 147 -6.00 -2.94 21.11
N ILE A 148 -5.63 -2.27 22.20
CA ILE A 148 -6.05 -0.88 22.48
C ILE A 148 -4.81 0.01 22.63
N LEU A 149 -4.95 1.25 22.17
CA LEU A 149 -3.91 2.27 22.18
C LEU A 149 -4.33 3.44 23.08
N PRO A 150 -4.10 3.35 24.40
CA PRO A 150 -4.17 4.50 25.27
C PRO A 150 -3.16 5.58 24.85
N ARG A 151 -3.68 6.77 24.59
CA ARG A 151 -2.91 8.00 24.41
C ARG A 151 -2.67 8.63 25.78
N LEU A 152 -1.42 8.86 26.16
CA LEU A 152 -1.08 9.47 27.45
C LEU A 152 -1.23 10.98 27.42
N HIS A 153 -1.35 11.59 28.60
CA HIS A 153 -1.22 13.05 28.76
C HIS A 153 0.18 13.53 28.35
N TRP A 154 0.35 14.85 28.13
CA TRP A 154 1.62 15.43 27.67
C TRP A 154 2.77 15.23 28.67
N GLU A 155 2.45 15.04 29.95
CA GLU A 155 3.38 14.61 31.00
C GLU A 155 4.02 13.25 30.70
N GLY A 156 3.50 12.48 29.74
CA GLY A 156 4.13 11.27 29.21
C GLY A 156 5.52 11.47 28.62
N SER A 157 5.92 12.71 28.35
CA SER A 157 7.30 13.07 27.98
C SER A 157 8.29 13.02 29.15
N ASP A 158 7.81 13.05 30.41
CA ASP A 158 8.64 12.83 31.59
C ASP A 158 8.85 11.31 31.81
N PRO A 159 10.09 10.81 31.84
CA PRO A 159 10.35 9.37 31.94
C PRO A 159 9.85 8.71 33.23
N GLU A 160 9.85 9.42 34.36
CA GLU A 160 9.42 8.87 35.65
C GLU A 160 7.89 8.76 35.69
N TRP A 161 7.21 9.82 35.23
CA TRP A 161 5.75 9.82 35.10
C TRP A 161 5.27 8.78 34.08
N ASN A 162 5.95 8.65 32.94
CA ASN A 162 5.62 7.67 31.91
C ASN A 162 5.70 6.24 32.45
N LYS A 163 6.74 5.94 33.23
CA LYS A 163 6.91 4.64 33.91
C LYS A 163 5.78 4.37 34.91
N GLU A 164 5.42 5.36 35.74
CA GLU A 164 4.30 5.24 36.70
C GLU A 164 2.97 5.00 35.96
N ALA A 165 2.72 5.72 34.87
CA ALA A 165 1.53 5.57 34.04
C ALA A 165 1.42 4.16 33.45
N ILE A 166 2.50 3.67 32.83
CA ILE A 166 2.55 2.32 32.24
C ILE A 166 2.36 1.25 33.32
N GLU A 167 3.01 1.38 34.47
CA GLU A 167 2.88 0.43 35.58
C GLU A 167 1.44 0.41 36.12
N SER A 168 0.79 1.58 36.25
CA SER A 168 -0.60 1.66 36.64
C SER A 168 -1.52 0.98 35.63
N LEU A 169 -1.37 1.27 34.33
CA LEU A 169 -2.17 0.64 33.27
C LEU A 169 -1.97 -0.89 33.23
N ARG A 170 -0.73 -1.34 33.40
CA ARG A 170 -0.38 -2.76 33.47
C ARG A 170 -1.08 -3.45 34.65
N ASN A 171 -1.05 -2.82 35.83
CA ASN A 171 -1.65 -3.39 37.03
C ASN A 171 -3.19 -3.39 37.00
N GLU A 172 -3.79 -2.32 36.46
CA GLU A 172 -5.25 -2.13 36.40
C GLU A 172 -5.90 -3.05 35.36
N TYR A 173 -5.37 -3.08 34.14
CA TYR A 173 -5.99 -3.79 33.02
C TYR A 173 -5.40 -5.18 32.77
N GLN A 174 -4.23 -5.47 33.35
CA GLN A 174 -3.54 -6.76 33.26
C GLN A 174 -3.30 -7.28 31.82
N PRO A 175 -3.01 -6.44 30.82
CA PRO A 175 -2.83 -6.92 29.44
C PRO A 175 -1.76 -8.02 29.36
N ASP A 176 -1.90 -8.92 28.38
CA ASP A 176 -0.98 -10.03 28.18
C ASP A 176 0.38 -9.54 27.64
N GLU A 177 0.35 -8.46 26.85
CA GLU A 177 1.54 -7.76 26.38
C GLU A 177 1.33 -6.24 26.50
N VAL A 178 2.38 -5.54 26.93
CA VAL A 178 2.45 -4.07 26.96
C VAL A 178 3.67 -3.66 26.16
N ILE A 179 3.46 -2.84 25.14
CA ILE A 179 4.53 -2.27 24.33
C ILE A 179 4.62 -0.78 24.66
N ASP A 180 5.75 -0.40 25.24
CA ASP A 180 6.17 0.96 25.50
C ASP A 180 7.32 1.35 24.55
N GLY A 181 7.58 2.66 24.41
CA GLY A 181 8.57 3.18 23.45
C GLY A 181 8.01 4.13 22.38
N PHE A 182 6.71 4.43 22.44
CA PHE A 182 6.12 5.54 21.70
C PHE A 182 5.91 6.72 22.65
N ASP A 183 6.35 7.91 22.23
CA ASP A 183 6.41 9.12 23.07
C ASP A 183 5.09 9.47 23.81
N TRP A 184 3.94 9.07 23.28
CA TRP A 184 2.62 9.43 23.81
C TRP A 184 1.57 8.31 23.70
N HIS A 185 2.00 7.09 23.35
CA HIS A 185 1.11 5.93 23.26
C HIS A 185 1.67 4.76 24.05
N VAL A 186 0.76 4.01 24.67
CA VAL A 186 1.04 2.69 25.20
C VAL A 186 0.18 1.72 24.41
N ILE A 187 0.73 0.58 23.97
CA ILE A 187 -0.05 -0.45 23.29
C ILE A 187 -0.34 -1.55 24.32
N LEU A 188 -1.61 -1.81 24.56
CA LEU A 188 -2.06 -2.90 25.44
C LEU A 188 -2.70 -3.99 24.57
N ARG A 189 -2.14 -5.20 24.64
CA ARG A 189 -2.59 -6.36 23.87
C ARG A 189 -3.18 -7.43 24.77
N PHE A 190 -4.25 -8.04 24.27
CA PHE A 190 -5.06 -9.02 24.98
C PHE A 190 -5.37 -10.19 24.05
N ASN A 191 -5.06 -11.39 24.51
CA ASN A 191 -5.50 -12.64 23.89
C ASN A 191 -6.98 -12.93 24.21
N ASP A 192 -7.46 -12.43 25.37
CA ASP A 192 -8.88 -12.49 25.75
C ASP A 192 -9.61 -11.20 25.30
N VAL A 193 -10.47 -11.36 24.30
CA VAL A 193 -11.27 -10.26 23.73
C VAL A 193 -12.19 -9.62 24.77
N ASN A 194 -12.76 -10.37 25.72
CA ASN A 194 -13.65 -9.79 26.73
C ASN A 194 -12.89 -8.87 27.68
N ARG A 195 -11.66 -9.24 28.05
CA ARG A 195 -10.80 -8.40 28.90
C ARG A 195 -10.38 -7.12 28.18
N CYS A 196 -10.06 -7.24 26.89
CA CYS A 196 -9.76 -6.11 26.03
C CYS A 196 -10.92 -5.12 25.91
N GLU A 197 -12.11 -5.63 25.59
CA GLU A 197 -13.32 -4.80 25.44
C GLU A 197 -13.75 -4.17 26.78
N ALA A 198 -13.57 -4.87 27.89
CA ALA A 198 -13.79 -4.31 29.22
C ALA A 198 -12.81 -3.17 29.53
N ALA A 199 -11.52 -3.35 29.21
CA ALA A 199 -10.50 -2.31 29.37
C ALA A 199 -10.81 -1.09 28.51
N TYR A 200 -11.13 -1.29 27.23
CA TYR A 200 -11.55 -0.23 26.30
C TYR A 200 -12.75 0.53 26.83
N SER A 201 -13.83 -0.18 27.18
CA SER A 201 -15.09 0.43 27.65
C SER A 201 -14.89 1.21 28.95
N SER A 202 -14.03 0.73 29.86
CA SER A 202 -13.68 1.42 31.09
C SER A 202 -12.99 2.76 30.81
N LEU A 203 -11.96 2.75 29.95
CA LEU A 203 -11.22 3.95 29.56
C LEU A 203 -12.11 4.94 28.80
N ASP A 204 -12.84 4.48 27.78
CA ASP A 204 -13.74 5.31 26.98
C ASP A 204 -14.84 5.95 27.85
N SER A 205 -15.45 5.17 28.76
CA SER A 205 -16.44 5.70 29.71
C SER A 205 -15.87 6.73 30.68
N ALA A 206 -14.60 6.61 31.08
CA ALA A 206 -13.92 7.64 31.88
C ALA A 206 -13.70 8.90 31.05
N LEU A 207 -13.24 8.76 29.81
CA LEU A 207 -12.95 9.88 28.90
C LEU A 207 -14.22 10.64 28.48
N GLN A 208 -15.34 9.95 28.24
CA GLN A 208 -16.62 10.59 27.88
C GLN A 208 -17.24 11.45 29.00
N LYS A 209 -16.82 11.29 30.25
CA LYS A 209 -17.24 12.17 31.36
C LYS A 209 -16.62 13.57 31.28
N CYS A 210 -15.79 13.82 30.27
CA CYS A 210 -15.16 15.09 30.06
C CYS A 210 -16.18 16.20 29.76
N THR A 211 -16.23 17.23 30.61
CA THR A 211 -17.05 18.43 30.37
C THR A 211 -16.22 19.64 29.94
N GLU A 212 -14.90 19.50 29.84
CA GLU A 212 -14.01 20.58 29.42
C GLU A 212 -14.21 20.90 27.93
N PRO A 213 -14.26 22.19 27.53
CA PRO A 213 -14.38 22.57 26.12
C PRO A 213 -13.18 22.16 25.26
N ASP A 214 -12.01 22.04 25.89
CA ASP A 214 -10.76 21.63 25.27
C ASP A 214 -10.42 20.18 25.67
N PRO A 215 -10.56 19.21 24.76
CA PRO A 215 -10.30 17.80 25.05
C PRO A 215 -8.87 17.54 25.54
N GLU A 216 -7.90 18.36 25.13
CA GLU A 216 -6.49 18.17 25.52
C GLU A 216 -6.23 18.59 26.98
N LYS A 217 -7.16 19.31 27.63
CA LYS A 217 -7.08 19.66 29.06
C LYS A 217 -7.85 18.70 29.95
N CYS A 218 -8.53 17.73 29.37
CA CYS A 218 -9.43 16.88 30.12
C CYS A 218 -8.68 15.86 30.97
N ARG A 219 -8.92 15.82 32.28
CA ARG A 219 -8.25 14.91 33.22
C ARG A 219 -9.21 13.95 33.93
N THR A 220 -10.16 13.38 33.18
CA THR A 220 -11.07 12.39 33.75
C THR A 220 -10.39 11.06 34.06
N HIS A 221 -9.31 10.72 33.35
CA HIS A 221 -8.39 9.64 33.70
C HIS A 221 -7.01 10.21 34.06
N LYS A 222 -6.37 9.67 35.11
CA LYS A 222 -5.10 10.19 35.66
C LYS A 222 -3.98 10.25 34.60
N TYR A 223 -3.90 9.24 33.74
CA TYR A 223 -2.79 9.08 32.79
C TYR A 223 -3.18 9.14 31.31
N VAL A 224 -4.46 8.91 30.98
CA VAL A 224 -4.92 8.65 29.62
C VAL A 224 -5.80 9.81 29.19
N LYS A 225 -5.59 10.30 27.96
CA LYS A 225 -6.36 11.40 27.36
C LYS A 225 -7.25 10.97 26.20
N ALA A 226 -6.90 9.87 25.54
CA ALA A 226 -7.70 9.26 24.50
C ALA A 226 -7.42 7.75 24.49
N VAL A 227 -8.34 6.96 23.95
CA VAL A 227 -8.13 5.54 23.72
C VAL A 227 -8.61 5.20 22.31
N GLU A 228 -7.83 4.41 21.59
CA GLU A 228 -8.19 3.88 20.28
C GLU A 228 -8.25 2.36 20.32
N TYR A 229 -9.19 1.77 19.58
CA TYR A 229 -9.31 0.33 19.41
C TYR A 229 -8.73 -0.04 18.04
N VAL A 230 -7.79 -0.98 17.99
CA VAL A 230 -7.10 -1.37 16.74
C VAL A 230 -7.67 -2.67 16.18
N GLY A 231 -8.05 -2.63 14.91
CA GLY A 231 -8.62 -3.76 14.16
C GLY A 231 -10.13 -3.59 13.93
N ASP A 232 -10.81 -4.72 13.76
CA ASP A 232 -12.27 -4.77 13.68
C ASP A 232 -12.89 -4.28 15.00
N ASP A 233 -13.89 -3.40 14.93
CA ASP A 233 -14.63 -2.96 16.13
C ASP A 233 -15.29 -4.15 16.86
N PRO A 234 -15.58 -4.02 18.17
CA PRO A 234 -16.19 -5.08 18.96
C PRO A 234 -17.41 -5.75 18.31
N ASP A 235 -18.30 -4.98 17.67
CA ASP A 235 -19.50 -5.51 17.05
C ASP A 235 -19.18 -6.29 15.76
N THR A 236 -18.21 -5.84 14.98
CA THR A 236 -17.71 -6.56 13.80
C THR A 236 -17.02 -7.87 14.18
N ARG A 237 -16.21 -7.90 15.24
CA ARG A 237 -15.60 -9.16 15.75
C ARG A 237 -16.66 -10.15 16.22
N ARG A 238 -17.68 -9.66 16.94
CA ARG A 238 -18.78 -10.48 17.44
C ARG A 238 -19.57 -11.11 16.29
N ARG A 239 -19.84 -10.35 15.23
CA ARG A 239 -20.56 -10.83 14.03
C ARG A 239 -19.74 -11.81 13.20
N THR A 240 -18.43 -11.64 13.11
CA THR A 240 -17.53 -12.49 12.29
C THR A 240 -17.07 -13.76 13.00
N GLY A 241 -17.27 -13.87 14.32
CA GLY A 241 -16.86 -15.04 15.10
C GLY A 241 -15.38 -15.08 15.48
N ARG A 242 -14.63 -14.00 15.21
CA ARG A 242 -13.20 -13.83 15.53
C ARG A 242 -12.97 -13.44 16.99
N GLN A 243 -13.52 -14.25 17.91
CA GLN A 243 -13.60 -13.92 19.35
C GLN A 243 -12.49 -14.55 20.20
N HIS A 244 -11.75 -15.52 19.67
CA HIS A 244 -10.75 -16.24 20.45
C HIS A 244 -9.43 -16.36 19.69
N HIS A 245 -8.45 -15.57 20.13
CA HIS A 245 -7.04 -15.90 19.91
C HIS A 245 -6.72 -17.05 20.84
N ASN A 246 -6.94 -18.28 20.38
CA ASN A 246 -6.36 -19.45 21.04
C ASN A 246 -4.85 -19.37 20.85
N ALA A 247 -4.17 -18.65 21.75
CA ALA A 247 -2.74 -18.79 21.96
C ALA A 247 -2.54 -20.18 22.57
N ASP A 248 -2.40 -21.20 21.72
CA ASP A 248 -2.04 -22.59 22.04
C ASP A 248 -2.63 -23.15 23.36
N PRO A 249 -3.53 -24.16 23.33
CA PRO A 249 -4.03 -24.83 24.54
C PRO A 249 -2.95 -25.26 25.56
N ARG A 250 -1.69 -25.41 25.13
CA ARG A 250 -0.54 -25.73 25.99
C ARG A 250 0.03 -24.54 26.77
N GLN A 251 -0.35 -23.31 26.45
CA GLN A 251 0.12 -22.08 27.09
C GLN A 251 -0.90 -21.46 28.05
N GLN A 252 -2.06 -22.08 28.26
CA GLN A 252 -3.00 -21.61 29.28
C GLN A 252 -2.36 -21.80 30.68
N PRO A 253 -2.18 -20.72 31.47
CA PRO A 253 -1.75 -20.89 32.85
C PRO A 253 -2.80 -21.75 33.59
N PRO A 254 -2.37 -22.65 34.48
CA PRO A 254 -3.32 -23.49 35.20
C PRO A 254 -4.37 -22.62 35.90
N PRO A 255 -5.64 -23.07 35.95
CA PRO A 255 -6.71 -22.30 36.58
C PRO A 255 -6.26 -21.90 37.99
N ARG A 256 -6.32 -20.60 38.30
CA ARG A 256 -5.95 -20.12 39.64
C ARG A 256 -6.77 -20.92 40.66
N PRO A 257 -6.14 -21.47 41.71
CA PRO A 257 -6.90 -22.07 42.79
C PRO A 257 -7.86 -21.02 43.31
N THR A 258 -9.15 -21.33 43.27
CA THR A 258 -10.20 -20.54 43.89
C THR A 258 -9.89 -20.53 45.38
N GLY A 259 -9.16 -19.51 45.81
CA GLY A 259 -8.84 -19.28 47.21
C GLY A 259 -10.15 -19.23 47.98
N GLY A 260 -10.41 -20.30 48.74
CA GLY A 260 -11.52 -20.35 49.67
C GLY A 260 -11.46 -19.11 50.54
N ARG A 261 -12.48 -18.27 50.42
CA ARG A 261 -12.71 -17.13 51.29
C ARG A 261 -12.79 -17.68 52.71
N ALA A 262 -11.74 -17.48 53.51
CA ALA A 262 -11.82 -17.71 54.94
C ALA A 262 -12.83 -16.71 55.49
N GLU A 263 -13.99 -17.20 55.92
CA GLU A 263 -14.92 -16.43 56.74
C GLU A 263 -14.24 -16.13 58.08
N LEU A 264 -14.23 -14.84 58.44
CA LEU A 264 -14.00 -14.35 59.79
C LEU A 264 -15.29 -13.69 60.28
#